data_AF-A0A670YJ91-F1
#
_entry.id   AF-A0A670YJ91-F1
#
_cell.length_a   1.000
_cell.length_b   1.000
_cell.length_c   1.000
_cell.angle_alpha   90.00
_cell.angle_beta   90.00
_cell.angle_gamma   90.00
#
_symmetry.space_group_name_H-M   'P 1'
#
loop_
_entity.id
_entity.type
_entity.pdbx_description
1 polymer ?
#
loop_
_entity_poly.entity_id
_entity_poly.type
_entity_poly.pdbx_seq_one_letter_code
_entity_poly.pdbx_strand_id
1 'polypeptide(L)'
;MKHLMEKLGELYERKAEAFLQLCDFQSAAMHLRKVYHMSPKEGIRERLAFIVFLQVGLGIFLERLNRGTLSNSFSPSIACLAAMNRFNDCLQMVNAEVELDKSNADLFVLRARLFEYFGKASCCFCNLQEALALDPDHTEAQVLLRKMTKEAERSKDCAVTLAIKGNLKGALLKINRAINYNPLDEKYFLFRYPGVFGLIPFRCGHWGFGLLRLQSLRLHHELRDYRVIKGK
;
A
#
# COMPACT_ATOMS: atom_id res chain seq x y z
N MET A 1 -3.58 25.46 35.40
CA MET A 1 -2.46 25.02 34.53
C MET A 1 -2.86 23.98 33.48
N LYS A 2 -3.51 22.85 33.82
CA LYS A 2 -3.93 21.83 32.83
C LYS A 2 -4.76 22.37 31.65
N HIS A 3 -5.79 23.18 31.93
CA HIS A 3 -6.63 23.79 30.89
C HIS A 3 -5.85 24.70 29.92
N LEU A 4 -4.76 25.32 30.38
CA LEU A 4 -3.95 26.22 29.58
C LEU A 4 -3.02 25.45 28.64
N MET A 5 -2.49 24.31 29.10
CA MET A 5 -1.70 23.38 28.27
C MET A 5 -2.55 22.68 27.20
N GLU A 6 -3.80 22.38 27.52
CA GLU A 6 -4.75 21.78 26.56
C GLU A 6 -5.09 22.74 25.41
N LYS A 7 -5.41 24.00 25.74
CA LYS A 7 -5.62 25.06 24.72
C LYS A 7 -4.38 25.32 23.87
N LEU A 8 -3.19 25.24 24.47
CA LEU A 8 -1.92 25.41 23.75
C LEU A 8 -1.64 24.25 22.80
N GLY A 9 -1.97 23.01 23.20
CA GLY A 9 -1.93 21.82 22.35
C GLY A 9 -2.81 21.97 21.11
N GLU A 10 -4.07 22.37 21.30
CA GLU A 10 -5.02 22.58 20.21
C GLU A 10 -4.54 23.67 19.23
N LEU A 11 -3.95 24.75 19.74
CA LEU A 11 -3.39 25.81 18.88
C LEU A 11 -2.22 25.32 18.03
N TYR A 12 -1.34 24.49 18.58
CA TYR A 12 -0.24 23.91 17.79
C TYR A 12 -0.72 22.87 16.79
N GLU A 13 -1.77 22.11 17.10
CA GLU A 13 -2.42 21.22 16.13
C GLU A 13 -3.03 22.02 14.97
N ARG A 14 -3.77 23.09 15.25
CA ARG A 14 -4.33 23.97 14.19
C ARG A 14 -3.25 24.64 13.34
N LYS A 15 -2.13 25.06 13.96
CA LYS A 15 -0.99 25.59 13.22
C LYS A 15 -0.37 24.53 12.32
N ALA A 16 -0.16 23.32 12.83
CA ALA A 16 0.34 22.23 12.01
C ALA A 16 -0.60 21.96 10.83
N GLU A 17 -1.91 21.89 11.06
CA GLU A 17 -2.91 21.71 10.00
C GLU A 17 -2.82 22.82 8.94
N ALA A 18 -2.68 24.08 9.35
CA ALA A 18 -2.50 25.21 8.43
C ALA A 18 -1.20 25.10 7.61
N PHE A 19 -0.07 24.71 8.22
CA PHE A 19 1.17 24.49 7.48
C PHE A 19 1.10 23.27 6.56
N LEU A 20 0.33 22.24 6.91
CA LEU A 20 0.04 21.12 6.02
C LEU A 20 -0.75 21.60 4.79
N GLN A 21 -1.74 22.48 4.96
CA GLN A 21 -2.46 23.12 3.83
C GLN A 21 -1.51 23.84 2.88
N LEU A 22 -0.49 24.50 3.43
CA LEU A 22 0.53 25.26 2.70
C LEU A 22 1.68 24.40 2.14
N CYS A 23 1.63 23.08 2.31
CA CYS A 23 2.70 22.15 1.95
C CYS A 23 4.05 22.42 2.65
N ASP A 24 4.05 23.15 3.77
CA ASP A 24 5.24 23.33 4.61
C ASP A 24 5.31 22.20 5.64
N PHE A 25 5.78 21.04 5.17
CA PHE A 25 5.92 19.83 5.98
C PHE A 25 6.91 20.01 7.14
N GLN A 26 7.89 20.91 7.00
CA GLN A 26 8.91 21.18 8.02
C GLN A 26 8.34 21.97 9.19
N SER A 27 7.60 23.03 8.92
CA SER A 27 6.87 23.78 9.95
C SER A 27 5.76 22.92 10.56
N ALA A 28 5.03 22.14 9.75
CA ALA A 28 4.02 21.21 10.26
C ALA A 28 4.61 20.16 11.22
N ALA A 29 5.71 19.50 10.84
CA ALA A 29 6.41 18.54 11.69
C ALA A 29 6.93 19.18 12.97
N MET A 30 7.48 20.40 12.89
CA MET A 30 7.94 21.15 14.06
C MET A 30 6.79 21.39 15.05
N HIS A 31 5.62 21.78 14.57
CA HIS A 31 4.46 22.03 15.42
C HIS A 31 3.88 20.74 16.01
N LEU A 32 3.78 19.66 15.23
CA LEU A 32 3.34 18.36 15.76
C LEU A 32 4.32 17.75 16.77
N ARG A 33 5.62 17.99 16.62
CA ARG A 33 6.62 17.63 17.65
C ARG A 33 6.33 18.37 18.95
N LYS A 34 6.01 19.67 18.90
CA LYS A 34 5.62 20.42 20.10
C LYS A 34 4.38 19.82 20.77
N VAL A 35 3.37 19.43 19.98
CA VAL A 35 2.18 18.74 20.52
C VAL A 35 2.57 17.41 21.17
N TYR A 36 3.41 16.61 20.52
CA TYR A 36 3.86 15.31 21.03
C TYR A 36 4.61 15.43 22.37
N HIS A 37 5.47 16.43 22.52
CA HIS A 37 6.19 16.66 23.79
C HIS A 37 5.27 17.09 24.94
N MET A 38 4.16 17.78 24.63
CA MET A 38 3.16 18.17 25.62
C MET A 38 2.19 17.04 25.95
N SER A 39 1.80 16.25 24.94
CA SER A 39 0.89 15.11 25.06
C SER A 39 1.27 14.02 24.06
N PRO A 40 1.98 12.96 24.49
CA PRO A 40 2.37 11.87 23.61
C PRO A 40 1.17 10.96 23.31
N LYS A 41 0.37 11.33 22.31
CA LYS A 41 -0.73 10.50 21.78
C LYS A 41 -0.24 9.64 20.60
N GLU A 42 -0.76 8.42 20.47
CA GLU A 42 -0.46 7.51 19.35
C GLU A 42 -0.73 8.17 17.99
N GLY A 43 -1.88 8.84 17.82
CA GLY A 43 -2.23 9.48 16.54
C GLY A 43 -1.29 10.61 16.09
N ILE A 44 -0.63 11.31 17.03
CA ILE A 44 0.37 12.34 16.69
C ILE A 44 1.68 11.68 16.23
N ARG A 45 2.04 10.53 16.83
CA ARG A 45 3.22 9.76 16.46
C ARG A 45 3.11 9.23 15.04
N GLU A 46 1.95 8.70 14.67
CA GLU A 46 1.67 8.23 13.31
C GLU A 46 1.71 9.38 12.30
N ARG A 47 1.05 10.52 12.61
CA ARG A 47 1.12 11.74 11.79
C ARG A 47 2.56 12.23 11.60
N LEU A 48 3.37 12.22 12.65
CA LEU A 48 4.79 12.60 12.57
C LEU A 48 5.61 11.61 11.74
N ALA A 49 5.42 10.30 11.94
CA ALA A 49 6.09 9.27 11.15
C ALA A 49 5.78 9.41 9.66
N PHE A 50 4.51 9.73 9.34
CA PHE A 50 4.07 9.95 7.97
C PHE A 50 4.61 11.26 7.38
N ILE A 51 4.59 12.37 8.11
CA ILE A 51 5.17 13.64 7.63
C ILE A 51 6.68 13.51 7.46
N VAL A 52 7.39 12.79 8.33
CA VAL A 52 8.82 12.52 8.16
C VAL A 52 9.06 11.58 6.97
N PHE A 53 8.21 10.56 6.78
CA PHE A 53 8.23 9.72 5.57
C PHE A 53 8.01 10.56 4.31
N LEU A 54 7.06 11.50 4.34
CA LEU A 54 6.85 12.47 3.27
C LEU A 54 8.04 13.42 3.14
N GLN A 55 8.70 13.89 4.19
CA GLN A 55 9.87 14.76 4.06
C GLN A 55 11.06 14.03 3.43
N VAL A 56 11.25 12.75 3.73
CA VAL A 56 12.31 11.93 3.13
C VAL A 56 11.95 11.52 1.70
N GLY A 57 10.69 11.15 1.44
CA GLY A 57 10.19 10.82 0.10
C GLY A 57 10.04 12.02 -0.82
N LEU A 58 9.35 13.08 -0.38
CA LEU A 58 9.28 14.38 -1.04
C LEU A 58 10.63 15.11 -1.08
N GLY A 59 11.58 14.88 -0.17
CA GLY A 59 12.90 15.49 -0.28
C GLY A 59 13.63 15.05 -1.54
N ILE A 60 13.61 13.74 -1.81
CA ILE A 60 14.14 13.14 -3.05
C ILE A 60 13.30 13.58 -4.26
N PHE A 61 11.98 13.70 -4.10
CA PHE A 61 11.05 14.06 -5.17
C PHE A 61 11.09 15.55 -5.55
N LEU A 62 11.19 16.45 -4.58
CA LEU A 62 11.37 17.90 -4.75
C LEU A 62 12.75 18.22 -5.30
N GLU A 63 13.79 17.44 -4.94
CA GLU A 63 15.09 17.53 -5.58
C GLU A 63 15.01 17.11 -7.07
N ARG A 64 14.19 16.11 -7.42
CA ARG A 64 13.92 15.68 -8.81
C ARG A 64 13.04 16.65 -9.60
N LEU A 65 12.07 17.30 -8.93
CA LEU A 65 11.27 18.40 -9.49
C LEU A 65 12.14 19.64 -9.77
N ASN A 66 13.01 20.05 -8.83
CA ASN A 66 13.92 21.18 -9.00
C ASN A 66 14.98 20.94 -10.08
N ARG A 67 15.33 19.67 -10.36
CA ARG A 67 16.20 19.29 -11.48
C ARG A 67 15.48 19.23 -12.84
N GLY A 68 14.19 19.57 -12.90
CA GLY A 68 13.41 19.61 -14.15
C GLY A 68 13.14 18.25 -14.78
N THR A 69 13.38 17.16 -14.05
CA THR A 69 13.25 15.77 -14.56
C THR A 69 11.85 15.18 -14.41
N LEU A 70 10.93 15.91 -13.76
CA LEU A 70 9.53 15.53 -13.62
C LEU A 70 8.69 16.51 -14.45
N SER A 71 7.83 15.98 -15.33
CA SER A 71 6.79 16.77 -15.98
C SER A 71 5.91 17.40 -14.91
N ASN A 72 5.53 18.67 -15.11
CA ASN A 72 4.80 19.59 -14.20
C ASN A 72 3.38 19.12 -13.77
N SER A 73 3.18 17.84 -13.42
CA SER A 73 1.85 17.24 -13.28
C SER A 73 1.56 16.66 -11.90
N PHE A 74 2.21 17.15 -10.85
CA PHE A 74 1.86 16.75 -9.48
C PHE A 74 1.18 17.91 -8.74
N SER A 75 -0.11 17.76 -8.50
CA SER A 75 -0.88 18.77 -7.76
C SER A 75 -0.41 18.82 -6.29
N PRO A 76 -0.01 19.99 -5.76
CA PRO A 76 0.35 20.16 -4.34
C PRO A 76 -0.74 19.65 -3.38
N SER A 77 -1.99 19.58 -3.85
CA SER A 77 -3.14 19.01 -3.15
C SER A 77 -2.97 17.54 -2.74
N ILE A 78 -2.26 16.70 -3.50
CA ILE A 78 -2.08 15.27 -3.16
C ILE A 78 -1.10 15.12 -1.98
N ALA A 79 0.02 15.85 -2.02
CA ALA A 79 0.98 15.89 -0.92
C ALA A 79 0.33 16.48 0.35
N CYS A 80 -0.52 17.49 0.17
CA CYS A 80 -1.30 18.13 1.22
C CYS A 80 -2.33 17.18 1.87
N LEU A 81 -3.15 16.47 1.07
CA LEU A 81 -4.14 15.51 1.57
C LEU A 81 -3.52 14.29 2.24
N ALA A 82 -2.40 13.80 1.71
CA ALA A 82 -1.61 12.76 2.36
C ALA A 82 -1.19 13.22 3.76
N ALA A 83 -0.66 14.44 3.87
CA ALA A 83 -0.13 14.96 5.12
C ALA A 83 -1.22 15.28 6.17
N MET A 84 -2.47 15.50 5.76
CA MET A 84 -3.64 15.64 6.64
C MET A 84 -4.20 14.31 7.17
N ASN A 85 -3.60 13.16 6.84
CA ASN A 85 -4.12 11.83 7.18
C ASN A 85 -5.43 11.48 6.44
N ARG A 86 -5.76 12.23 5.37
CA ARG A 86 -6.96 12.01 4.53
C ARG A 86 -6.65 11.04 3.39
N PHE A 87 -6.19 9.84 3.75
CA PHE A 87 -5.67 8.87 2.77
C PHE A 87 -6.70 8.40 1.75
N ASN A 88 -7.99 8.35 2.10
CA ASN A 88 -9.05 8.01 1.14
C ASN A 88 -9.21 9.09 0.07
N ASP A 89 -9.14 10.36 0.46
CA ASP A 89 -9.23 11.48 -0.47
C ASP A 89 -7.96 11.60 -1.31
N CYS A 90 -6.79 11.34 -0.71
CA CYS A 90 -5.52 11.20 -1.43
C CYS A 90 -5.60 10.10 -2.49
N LEU A 91 -6.14 8.93 -2.15
CA LEU A 91 -6.33 7.84 -3.11
C LEU A 91 -7.31 8.21 -4.23
N GLN A 92 -8.40 8.92 -3.93
CA GLN A 92 -9.33 9.41 -4.95
C GLN A 92 -8.65 10.39 -5.92
N MET A 93 -7.86 11.33 -5.40
CA MET A 93 -7.10 12.27 -6.22
C MET A 93 -6.06 11.55 -7.08
N VAL A 94 -5.26 10.64 -6.49
CA VAL A 94 -4.29 9.86 -7.26
C VAL A 94 -4.97 9.00 -8.32
N ASN A 95 -6.15 8.44 -8.05
CA ASN A 95 -6.93 7.72 -9.07
C ASN A 95 -7.33 8.64 -10.23
N ALA A 96 -7.78 9.87 -9.94
CA ALA A 96 -8.14 10.83 -10.97
C ALA A 96 -6.91 11.22 -11.81
N GLU A 97 -5.77 11.51 -11.19
CA GLU A 97 -4.52 11.83 -11.89
C GLU A 97 -4.02 10.67 -12.77
N VAL A 98 -4.11 9.42 -12.29
CA VAL A 98 -3.74 8.24 -13.08
C VAL A 98 -4.65 8.07 -14.30
N GLU A 99 -5.94 8.44 -14.21
CA GLU A 99 -6.82 8.40 -15.38
C GLU A 99 -6.48 9.50 -16.40
N LEU A 100 -5.97 10.64 -15.94
CA LEU A 100 -5.53 11.75 -16.80
C LEU A 100 -4.18 11.47 -17.46
N ASP A 101 -3.21 10.95 -16.71
CA ASP A 101 -1.86 10.62 -17.18
C ASP A 101 -1.48 9.18 -16.84
N LYS A 102 -1.75 8.28 -17.79
CA LYS A 102 -1.43 6.85 -17.70
C LYS A 102 0.04 6.55 -18.03
N SER A 103 0.82 7.55 -18.43
CA SER A 103 2.21 7.36 -18.86
C SER A 103 3.22 7.61 -17.74
N ASN A 104 2.77 8.17 -16.62
CA ASN A 104 3.63 8.56 -15.51
C ASN A 104 3.79 7.43 -14.48
N ALA A 105 4.98 6.81 -14.45
CA ALA A 105 5.33 5.74 -13.52
C ALA A 105 5.23 6.16 -12.03
N ASP A 106 5.56 7.41 -11.69
CA ASP A 106 5.55 7.90 -10.30
C ASP A 106 4.12 7.88 -9.71
N LEU A 107 3.09 8.15 -10.52
CA LEU A 107 1.69 8.09 -10.08
C LEU A 107 1.29 6.67 -9.66
N PHE A 108 1.74 5.66 -10.40
CA PHE A 108 1.51 4.25 -10.06
C PHE A 108 2.27 3.86 -8.79
N VAL A 109 3.52 4.32 -8.61
CA VAL A 109 4.30 4.08 -7.38
C VAL A 109 3.63 4.71 -6.18
N LEU A 110 3.17 5.95 -6.28
CA LEU A 110 2.44 6.63 -5.21
C LEU A 110 1.14 5.89 -4.86
N ARG A 111 0.39 5.45 -5.86
CA ARG A 111 -0.83 4.65 -5.65
C ARG A 111 -0.52 3.32 -4.97
N ALA A 112 0.59 2.66 -5.35
CA ALA A 112 1.07 1.45 -4.70
C ALA A 112 1.37 1.68 -3.21
N ARG A 113 2.04 2.77 -2.86
CA ARG A 113 2.30 3.17 -1.47
C ARG A 113 1.03 3.37 -0.66
N LEU A 114 0.02 4.02 -1.23
CA LEU A 114 -1.27 4.17 -0.58
C LEU A 114 -1.94 2.81 -0.33
N PHE A 115 -1.90 1.90 -1.30
CA PHE A 115 -2.42 0.54 -1.12
C PHE A 115 -1.64 -0.28 -0.10
N GLU A 116 -0.31 -0.12 -0.04
CA GLU A 116 0.53 -0.70 1.01
C GLU A 116 0.05 -0.24 2.40
N TYR A 117 -0.18 1.06 2.57
CA TYR A 117 -0.68 1.64 3.82
C TYR A 117 -2.06 1.08 4.22
N PHE A 118 -2.97 0.91 3.26
CA PHE A 118 -4.29 0.29 3.50
C PHE A 118 -4.25 -1.24 3.69
N GLY A 119 -3.06 -1.87 3.63
CA GLY A 119 -2.93 -3.32 3.73
C GLY A 119 -3.44 -4.09 2.49
N LYS A 120 -3.70 -3.38 1.39
CA LYS A 120 -4.15 -3.97 0.11
C LYS A 120 -2.95 -4.39 -0.73
N ALA A 121 -2.26 -5.45 -0.28
CA ALA A 121 -1.03 -5.93 -0.89
C ALA A 121 -1.19 -6.29 -2.39
N SER A 122 -2.28 -6.93 -2.79
CA SER A 122 -2.50 -7.29 -4.20
C SER A 122 -2.57 -6.06 -5.11
N CYS A 123 -3.31 -5.04 -4.69
CA CYS A 123 -3.40 -3.77 -5.41
C CYS A 123 -2.04 -3.06 -5.46
N CYS A 124 -1.28 -3.07 -4.37
CA CYS A 124 0.07 -2.52 -4.34
C CYS A 124 0.97 -3.19 -5.39
N PHE A 125 0.98 -4.53 -5.43
CA PHE A 125 1.79 -5.30 -6.38
C PHE A 125 1.44 -4.95 -7.84
N CYS A 126 0.15 -4.91 -8.19
CA CYS A 126 -0.27 -4.59 -9.55
C CYS A 126 0.19 -3.20 -9.99
N ASN A 127 0.06 -2.19 -9.13
CA ASN A 127 0.51 -0.84 -9.48
C ASN A 127 2.04 -0.75 -9.64
N LEU A 128 2.80 -1.55 -8.89
CA LEU A 128 4.25 -1.64 -9.11
C LEU A 128 4.61 -2.27 -10.46
N GLN A 129 3.83 -3.26 -10.91
CA GLN A 129 4.02 -3.84 -12.24
C GLN A 129 3.72 -2.81 -13.34
N GLU A 130 2.64 -2.03 -13.22
CA GLU A 130 2.34 -0.96 -14.17
C GLU A 130 3.44 0.12 -14.17
N ALA A 131 3.93 0.53 -12.99
CA ALA A 131 5.03 1.48 -12.88
C ALA A 131 6.30 0.98 -13.59
N LEU A 132 6.69 -0.28 -13.34
CA LEU A 132 7.88 -0.88 -13.94
C LEU A 132 7.73 -1.24 -15.42
N ALA A 133 6.48 -1.37 -15.90
CA ALA A 133 6.21 -1.50 -17.33
C ALA A 133 6.45 -0.19 -18.08
N LEU A 134 6.23 0.95 -17.41
CA LEU A 134 6.47 2.29 -17.94
C LEU A 134 7.94 2.71 -17.80
N ASP A 135 8.51 2.52 -16.61
CA ASP A 135 9.92 2.80 -16.30
C ASP A 135 10.55 1.59 -15.59
N PRO A 136 11.22 0.69 -16.35
CA PRO A 136 11.87 -0.49 -15.78
C PRO A 136 12.97 -0.17 -14.76
N ASP A 137 13.63 0.99 -14.87
CA ASP A 137 14.74 1.40 -14.01
C ASP A 137 14.28 2.24 -12.80
N HIS A 138 12.96 2.35 -12.60
CA HIS A 138 12.38 3.10 -11.50
C HIS A 138 12.80 2.53 -10.15
N THR A 139 13.77 3.18 -9.51
CA THR A 139 14.46 2.65 -8.31
C THR A 139 13.50 2.36 -7.16
N GLU A 140 12.57 3.26 -6.86
CA GLU A 140 11.63 3.07 -5.75
C GLU A 140 10.67 1.90 -6.01
N ALA A 141 10.11 1.79 -7.23
CA ALA A 141 9.24 0.69 -7.62
C ALA A 141 9.95 -0.67 -7.47
N GLN A 142 11.21 -0.76 -7.91
CA GLN A 142 12.02 -1.97 -7.74
C GLN A 142 12.29 -2.30 -6.27
N VAL A 143 12.58 -1.29 -5.42
CA VAL A 143 12.80 -1.50 -3.99
C VAL A 143 11.53 -2.00 -3.31
N LEU A 144 10.37 -1.40 -3.63
CA LEU A 144 9.10 -1.81 -3.05
C LEU A 144 8.69 -3.21 -3.52
N LEU A 145 8.87 -3.52 -4.80
CA LEU A 145 8.59 -4.85 -5.35
C LEU A 145 9.49 -5.92 -4.70
N ARG A 146 10.77 -5.64 -4.48
CA ARG A 146 11.69 -6.52 -3.74
C ARG A 146 11.23 -6.76 -2.30
N LYS A 147 10.72 -5.72 -1.62
CA LYS A 147 10.14 -5.88 -0.27
C LYS A 147 8.93 -6.82 -0.30
N MET A 148 8.03 -6.64 -1.27
CA MET A 148 6.81 -7.44 -1.38
C MET A 148 7.10 -8.91 -1.72
N THR A 149 7.96 -9.15 -2.70
CA THR A 149 8.38 -10.51 -3.09
C THR A 149 9.03 -11.26 -1.93
N LYS A 150 9.92 -10.61 -1.18
CA LYS A 150 10.51 -11.17 0.04
C LYS A 150 9.46 -11.54 1.09
N GLU A 151 8.43 -10.71 1.26
CA GLU A 151 7.34 -10.98 2.20
C GLU A 151 6.44 -12.13 1.73
N ALA A 152 6.25 -12.27 0.42
CA ALA A 152 5.56 -13.41 -0.17
C ALA A 152 6.30 -14.73 0.10
N GLU A 153 7.62 -14.75 -0.13
CA GLU A 153 8.47 -15.92 0.12
C GLU A 153 8.48 -16.32 1.59
N ARG A 154 8.68 -15.36 2.50
CA ARG A 154 8.60 -15.61 3.95
C ARG A 154 7.25 -16.19 4.34
N SER A 155 6.16 -15.68 3.76
CA SER A 155 4.81 -16.18 4.03
C SER A 155 4.64 -17.62 3.52
N LYS A 156 5.23 -17.97 2.36
CA LYS A 156 5.25 -19.35 1.86
C LYS A 156 6.04 -20.26 2.79
N ASP A 157 7.22 -19.86 3.25
CA ASP A 157 8.06 -20.71 4.12
C ASP A 157 7.41 -20.94 5.48
N CYS A 158 6.74 -19.92 6.02
CA CYS A 158 5.86 -20.06 7.18
C CYS A 158 4.72 -21.06 6.91
N ALA A 159 4.12 -21.02 5.72
CA ALA A 159 3.04 -21.93 5.35
C ALA A 159 3.53 -23.39 5.30
N VAL A 160 4.69 -23.63 4.68
CA VAL A 160 5.35 -24.95 4.63
C VAL A 160 5.61 -25.48 6.03
N THR A 161 6.21 -24.65 6.90
CA THR A 161 6.52 -25.05 8.28
C THR A 161 5.26 -25.41 9.07
N LEU A 162 4.18 -24.64 8.90
CA LEU A 162 2.90 -24.92 9.56
C LEU A 162 2.23 -26.18 9.02
N ALA A 163 2.34 -26.44 7.70
CA ALA A 163 1.81 -27.64 7.08
C ALA A 163 2.51 -28.90 7.60
N ILE A 164 3.84 -28.87 7.71
CA ILE A 164 4.64 -29.98 8.28
C ILE A 164 4.24 -30.25 9.73
N LYS A 165 3.91 -29.20 10.50
CA LYS A 165 3.42 -29.32 11.89
C LYS A 165 1.95 -29.78 12.00
N GLY A 166 1.28 -30.08 10.89
CA GLY A 166 -0.12 -30.46 10.86
C GLY A 166 -1.12 -29.30 11.06
N ASN A 167 -0.64 -28.05 11.16
CA ASN A 167 -1.51 -26.87 11.27
C ASN A 167 -1.91 -26.36 9.89
N LEU A 168 -2.85 -27.07 9.28
CA LEU A 168 -3.32 -26.82 7.91
C LEU A 168 -4.05 -25.47 7.78
N LYS A 169 -4.81 -25.07 8.81
CA LYS A 169 -5.51 -23.77 8.84
C LYS A 169 -4.50 -22.61 8.84
N GLY A 170 -3.47 -22.69 9.66
CA GLY A 170 -2.39 -21.70 9.71
C GLY A 170 -1.60 -21.65 8.41
N ALA A 171 -1.29 -22.81 7.83
CA ALA A 171 -0.63 -22.90 6.54
C ALA A 171 -1.45 -22.21 5.42
N LEU A 172 -2.76 -22.45 5.39
CA LEU A 172 -3.66 -21.84 4.42
C LEU A 172 -3.71 -20.30 4.54
N LEU A 173 -3.73 -19.77 5.76
CA LEU A 173 -3.68 -18.33 5.99
C LEU A 173 -2.36 -17.72 5.49
N LYS A 174 -1.24 -18.39 5.75
CA LYS A 174 0.08 -17.94 5.33
C LYS A 174 0.27 -18.01 3.81
N ILE A 175 -0.24 -19.05 3.13
CA ILE A 175 -0.16 -19.11 1.67
C ILE A 175 -1.07 -18.07 1.00
N ASN A 176 -2.25 -17.79 1.55
CA ASN A 176 -3.10 -16.71 1.04
C ASN A 176 -2.41 -15.35 1.17
N ARG A 177 -1.68 -15.13 2.27
CA ARG A 177 -0.84 -13.93 2.42
C ARG A 177 0.24 -13.89 1.35
N ALA A 178 0.94 -14.99 1.07
CA ALA A 178 1.94 -15.03 0.00
C ALA A 178 1.35 -14.64 -1.37
N ILE A 179 0.19 -15.19 -1.72
CA ILE A 179 -0.55 -14.87 -2.95
C ILE A 179 -0.91 -13.38 -3.01
N ASN A 180 -1.34 -12.78 -1.88
CA ASN A 180 -1.67 -11.35 -1.86
C ASN A 180 -0.44 -10.46 -2.10
N TYR A 181 0.76 -10.87 -1.66
CA TYR A 181 1.99 -10.09 -1.83
C TYR A 181 2.64 -10.29 -3.20
N ASN A 182 2.44 -11.44 -3.85
CA ASN A 182 2.86 -11.68 -5.23
C ASN A 182 1.85 -12.61 -5.92
N PRO A 183 0.82 -12.05 -6.58
CA PRO A 183 -0.26 -12.81 -7.20
C PRO A 183 0.10 -13.43 -8.55
N LEU A 184 1.26 -13.10 -9.12
CA LEU A 184 1.68 -13.63 -10.43
C LEU A 184 2.48 -14.92 -10.34
N ASP A 185 3.01 -15.26 -9.16
CA ASP A 185 3.84 -16.43 -8.99
C ASP A 185 3.00 -17.68 -8.72
N GLU A 186 2.95 -18.56 -9.72
CA GLU A 186 2.22 -19.83 -9.73
C GLU A 186 2.56 -20.75 -8.56
N LYS A 187 3.79 -20.67 -8.02
CA LYS A 187 4.25 -21.57 -6.95
C LYS A 187 3.40 -21.47 -5.69
N TYR A 188 2.81 -20.30 -5.44
CA TYR A 188 1.95 -20.09 -4.28
C TYR A 188 0.58 -20.75 -4.45
N PHE A 189 0.05 -20.76 -5.68
CA PHE A 189 -1.19 -21.45 -5.99
C PHE A 189 -0.99 -22.97 -5.93
N LEU A 190 0.12 -23.47 -6.46
CA LEU A 190 0.50 -24.89 -6.38
C LEU A 190 0.54 -25.39 -4.93
N PHE A 191 1.17 -24.64 -4.02
CA PHE A 191 1.18 -25.00 -2.59
C PHE A 191 -0.20 -24.91 -1.95
N ARG A 192 -1.06 -23.99 -2.40
CA ARG A 192 -2.43 -23.85 -1.90
C ARG A 192 -3.33 -25.02 -2.33
N TYR A 193 -3.07 -25.63 -3.49
CA TYR A 193 -3.90 -26.73 -3.99
C TYR A 193 -3.77 -27.96 -3.07
N PRO A 194 -4.91 -28.57 -2.64
CA PRO A 194 -4.92 -29.69 -1.70
C PRO A 194 -4.14 -30.93 -2.15
N GLY A 195 -3.89 -31.07 -3.46
CA GLY A 195 -3.34 -32.27 -4.08
C GLY A 195 -1.85 -32.50 -3.85
N VAL A 196 -1.06 -31.47 -3.50
CA VAL A 196 0.41 -31.61 -3.37
C VAL A 196 0.83 -31.98 -1.93
N PHE A 197 -0.01 -31.72 -0.92
CA PHE A 197 0.32 -31.93 0.49
C PHE A 197 -0.72 -32.72 1.31
N GLY A 198 -1.74 -33.33 0.67
CA GLY A 198 -2.71 -34.16 1.39
C GLY A 198 -3.47 -33.39 2.48
N LEU A 199 -3.79 -32.11 2.22
CA LEU A 199 -4.32 -31.19 3.23
C LEU A 199 -5.78 -31.46 3.66
N ILE A 200 -6.42 -32.50 3.11
CA ILE A 200 -7.66 -33.10 3.62
C ILE A 200 -7.62 -34.58 3.19
N PRO A 201 -7.86 -35.57 4.07
CA PRO A 201 -8.08 -36.93 3.58
C PRO A 201 -9.29 -36.88 2.64
N PHE A 202 -9.12 -37.31 1.39
CA PHE A 202 -10.25 -37.64 0.53
C PHE A 202 -11.08 -38.72 1.24
N ARG A 203 -12.07 -38.31 2.03
CA ARG A 203 -13.23 -39.17 2.24
C ARG A 203 -13.92 -39.22 0.90
N CYS A 204 -13.72 -40.34 0.18
CA CYS A 204 -14.56 -40.72 -0.95
C CYS A 204 -16.02 -40.51 -0.55
N GLY A 205 -16.66 -39.53 -1.18
CA GLY A 205 -18.01 -39.13 -0.83
C GLY A 205 -18.38 -37.86 -1.58
N HIS A 206 -18.62 -38.02 -2.88
CA HIS A 206 -19.59 -37.30 -3.71
C HIS A 206 -19.64 -35.74 -3.60
N TRP A 207 -19.56 -35.11 -4.78
CA TRP A 207 -19.81 -33.69 -5.09
C TRP A 207 -18.63 -32.71 -4.96
N GLY A 208 -18.33 -31.99 -6.06
CA GLY A 208 -17.59 -30.74 -5.92
C GLY A 208 -16.80 -30.13 -7.08
N PHE A 209 -16.92 -30.58 -8.34
CA PHE A 209 -16.27 -29.89 -9.49
C PHE A 209 -16.74 -28.42 -9.71
N GLY A 210 -17.66 -27.88 -8.90
CA GLY A 210 -18.24 -26.55 -9.05
C GLY A 210 -17.52 -25.39 -8.35
N LEU A 211 -16.67 -25.61 -7.33
CA LEU A 211 -16.12 -24.50 -6.52
C LEU A 211 -14.85 -23.86 -7.10
N LEU A 212 -14.07 -24.58 -7.91
CA LEU A 212 -12.87 -24.03 -8.56
C LEU A 212 -13.20 -22.99 -9.63
N ARG A 213 -14.37 -23.12 -10.27
CA ARG A 213 -14.85 -22.09 -11.21
C ARG A 213 -15.18 -20.79 -10.49
N LEU A 214 -15.71 -20.83 -9.26
CA LEU A 214 -16.19 -19.63 -8.55
C LEU A 214 -15.08 -18.76 -7.93
N GLN A 215 -13.95 -19.33 -7.48
CA GLN A 215 -12.83 -18.51 -7.00
C GLN A 215 -11.94 -17.98 -8.14
N SER A 216 -11.77 -18.74 -9.22
CA SER A 216 -11.22 -18.21 -10.47
C SER A 216 -12.14 -17.15 -11.07
N LEU A 217 -13.47 -17.30 -11.00
CA LEU A 217 -14.45 -16.29 -11.40
C LEU A 217 -14.45 -15.06 -10.48
N ARG A 218 -14.15 -15.17 -9.18
CA ARG A 218 -14.06 -14.02 -8.26
C ARG A 218 -12.78 -13.20 -8.47
N LEU A 219 -11.65 -13.87 -8.72
CA LEU A 219 -10.44 -13.21 -9.24
C LEU A 219 -10.67 -12.63 -10.64
N HIS A 220 -11.40 -13.32 -11.51
CA HIS A 220 -11.82 -12.75 -12.80
C HIS A 220 -12.88 -11.65 -12.67
N HIS A 221 -13.61 -11.52 -11.57
CA HIS A 221 -14.54 -10.40 -11.34
C HIS A 221 -13.77 -9.17 -10.86
N GLU A 222 -12.82 -9.32 -9.93
CA GLU A 222 -11.93 -8.23 -9.53
C GLU A 222 -10.94 -7.83 -10.64
N LEU A 223 -10.53 -8.76 -11.50
CA LEU A 223 -9.75 -8.48 -12.71
C LEU A 223 -10.62 -8.03 -13.91
N ARG A 224 -11.94 -8.31 -13.91
CA ARG A 224 -12.89 -7.75 -14.90
C ARG A 224 -13.19 -6.30 -14.61
N ASP A 225 -13.31 -5.92 -13.35
CA ASP A 225 -13.40 -4.50 -12.96
C ASP A 225 -12.14 -3.73 -13.44
N TYR A 226 -10.99 -4.41 -13.55
CA TYR A 226 -9.78 -3.87 -14.19
C TYR A 226 -9.83 -3.81 -15.73
N ARG A 227 -10.53 -4.74 -16.42
CA ARG A 227 -10.70 -4.70 -17.89
C ARG A 227 -11.82 -3.76 -18.35
N VAL A 228 -12.81 -3.47 -17.51
CA VAL A 228 -13.89 -2.52 -17.83
C VAL A 228 -13.36 -1.07 -17.89
N ILE A 229 -12.23 -0.77 -17.24
CA ILE A 229 -11.54 0.53 -17.32
C ILE A 229 -10.67 0.67 -18.61
N LYS A 230 -10.41 -0.43 -19.33
CA LYS A 230 -9.69 -0.44 -20.62
C LYS A 230 -10.59 -0.71 -21.83
N GLY A 231 -11.91 -0.54 -21.68
CA GLY A 231 -12.89 -0.88 -22.71
C GLY A 231 -14.08 0.07 -22.79
N LYS A 232 -13.82 1.36 -22.96
CA LYS A 232 -14.60 2.34 -23.74
C LYS A 232 -13.85 3.66 -23.80
#